data_AF-U4VB52-F1
#
_entry.id   AF-U4VB52-F1
#
_cell.length_a   1.000
_cell.length_b   1.000
_cell.length_c   1.000
_cell.angle_alpha   90.00
_cell.angle_beta   90.00
_cell.angle_gamma   90.00
#
_symmetry.space_group_name_H-M   'P 1'
#
loop_
_entity.id
_entity.type
_entity.pdbx_description
1 polymer ?
#
loop_
_entity_poly.entity_id
_entity_poly.type
_entity_poly.pdbx_seq_one_letter_code
_entity_poly.pdbx_strand_id
1 'polypeptide(L)' 'MTTIFDAPEEFASTALAGFASIYNRYVRHVRGGGVVRSTKVPQGKVAVVVGGAAPAITRRLPDMWDRV' A
#
# COMPACT_ATOMS: atom_id res chain seq x y z
N MET A 1 -15.73 10.96 4.59
CA MET A 1 -15.56 9.52 4.29
C MET A 1 -15.01 9.42 2.89
N THR A 2 -13.85 8.81 2.70
CA THR A 2 -13.13 8.81 1.41
C THR A 2 -13.40 7.47 0.72
N THR A 3 -14.04 7.51 -0.45
CA THR A 3 -14.34 6.32 -1.25
C THR A 3 -13.27 6.20 -2.34
N ILE A 4 -12.62 5.04 -2.42
CA ILE A 4 -11.71 4.70 -3.51
C ILE A 4 -12.53 3.96 -4.58
N PHE A 5 -12.49 4.42 -5.82
CA PHE A 5 -13.37 3.96 -6.91
C PHE A 5 -12.76 2.84 -7.78
N ASP A 6 -11.50 2.48 -7.57
CA ASP A 6 -10.80 1.43 -8.33
C ASP A 6 -11.14 0.01 -7.84
N ALA A 7 -10.63 -1.00 -8.57
CA ALA A 7 -10.70 -2.40 -8.18
C ALA A 7 -10.06 -2.60 -6.80
N PRO A 8 -10.83 -3.00 -5.76
CA PRO A 8 -10.30 -3.14 -4.40
C PRO A 8 -9.13 -4.12 -4.31
N GLU A 9 -9.12 -5.16 -5.16
CA GLU A 9 -8.07 -6.17 -5.26
C GLU A 9 -6.73 -5.57 -5.73
N GLU A 10 -6.77 -4.46 -6.46
CA GLU A 10 -5.59 -3.78 -7.00
C GLU A 10 -5.09 -2.66 -6.09
N PHE A 11 -5.85 -2.27 -5.06
CA PHE A 11 -5.52 -1.12 -4.21
C PHE A 11 -4.09 -1.19 -3.64
N ALA A 12 -3.71 -2.34 -3.10
CA ALA A 12 -2.42 -2.47 -2.42
C ALA A 12 -1.23 -2.25 -3.39
N SER A 13 -1.35 -2.74 -4.63
CA SER A 13 -0.28 -2.61 -5.63
C SER A 13 -0.23 -1.19 -6.20
N THR A 14 -1.38 -0.60 -6.53
CA THR A 14 -1.46 0.74 -7.13
C THR A 14 -1.11 1.84 -6.13
N ALA A 15 -1.60 1.75 -4.88
CA ALA A 15 -1.25 2.69 -3.83
C ALA A 15 0.25 2.66 -3.52
N LEU A 16 0.84 1.47 -3.47
CA LEU A 16 2.27 1.31 -3.21
C LEU A 16 3.14 1.83 -4.36
N ALA A 17 2.71 1.62 -5.61
CA ALA A 17 3.38 2.17 -6.79
C ALA A 17 3.33 3.71 -6.80
N GLY A 18 2.18 4.30 -6.51
CA GLY A 18 2.02 5.75 -6.38
C GLY A 18 2.88 6.34 -5.24
N PHE A 19 2.88 5.69 -4.07
CA PHE A 19 3.72 6.06 -2.95
C PHE A 19 5.21 6.06 -3.32
N ALA A 20 5.70 5.00 -3.95
CA ALA A 20 7.09 4.90 -4.37
C ALA A 20 7.47 5.92 -5.45
N SER A 21 6.53 6.27 -6.33
CA SER A 21 6.72 7.30 -7.36
C SER A 21 6.90 8.69 -6.75
N ILE A 22 5.98 9.11 -5.89
CA ILE A 22 6.00 10.45 -5.27
C ILE A 22 7.17 10.59 -4.28
N TYR A 23 7.49 9.54 -3.53
CA TYR A 23 8.55 9.55 -2.52
C TYR A 23 9.83 8.81 -2.95
N ASN A 24 10.12 8.78 -4.25
CA ASN A 24 11.29 8.07 -4.81
C ASN A 24 12.64 8.48 -4.19
N ARG A 25 12.72 9.71 -3.65
CA ARG A 25 13.89 10.18 -2.91
C ARG A 25 14.16 9.38 -1.64
N TYR A 26 13.12 8.85 -1.00
CA TYR A 26 13.19 8.15 0.29
C TYR A 26 13.08 6.65 0.14
N VAL A 27 12.30 6.18 -0.83
CA VAL A 27 11.96 4.77 -0.97
C VAL A 27 12.16 4.26 -2.40
N ARG A 28 12.44 2.96 -2.52
CA ARG A 28 12.38 2.20 -3.78
C ARG A 28 11.39 1.07 -3.66
N HIS A 29 10.54 0.94 -4.67
CA HIS A 29 9.66 -0.21 -4.82
C HIS A 29 10.48 -1.48 -5.07
N VAL A 30 10.07 -2.59 -4.45
CA VAL A 30 10.72 -3.89 -4.63
C VAL A 30 9.73 -4.95 -5.12
N ARG A 31 10.25 -5.90 -5.90
CA ARG A 31 9.45 -7.00 -6.42
C ARG A 31 8.97 -7.87 -5.24
N GLY A 32 7.68 -8.21 -5.21
CA GLY A 32 7.07 -8.99 -4.13
C GLY A 32 6.20 -8.17 -3.17
N GLY A 33 6.13 -6.85 -3.35
CA GLY A 33 5.35 -5.96 -2.50
C GLY A 33 6.20 -5.36 -1.38
N GLY A 34 5.94 -4.09 -1.08
CA GLY A 34 6.70 -3.27 -0.14
C GLY A 34 7.68 -2.30 -0.79
N VAL A 35 8.44 -1.63 0.07
CA VAL A 35 9.47 -0.65 -0.29
C VAL A 35 10.68 -0.80 0.62
N VAL A 36 11.84 -0.39 0.11
CA VAL A 36 13.07 -0.27 0.88
C VAL A 36 13.56 1.17 0.87
N ARG A 37 14.44 1.54 1.80
CA ARG A 37 15.12 2.84 1.77
C ARG A 37 15.90 3.01 0.45
N SER A 38 15.80 4.18 -0.17
CA SER A 38 16.44 4.50 -1.45
C SER A 38 17.98 4.62 -1.36
N THR A 39 18.50 4.92 -0.17
CA THR A 39 19.92 5.17 0.07
C THR A 39 20.63 3.95 0.66
N LYS A 40 21.94 3.86 0.39
CA LYS A 40 22.79 2.82 0.99
C LYS A 40 22.86 3.00 2.51
N VAL A 41 22.85 1.87 3.21
CA VAL A 41 23.06 1.82 4.66
C VAL A 41 24.56 1.58 4.93
N PRO A 42 25.18 2.27 5.91
CA PRO A 42 26.55 1.96 6.32
C PRO A 42 26.70 0.49 6.71
N GLN A 43 27.83 -0.11 6.36
CA GLN A 43 28.13 -1.50 6.70
C GLN A 43 28.11 -1.71 8.22
N GLY A 44 27.66 -2.89 8.65
CA GLY A 44 27.60 -3.27 10.07
C GLY A 44 26.40 -2.71 10.83
N LYS A 45 25.48 -2.02 10.16
CA LYS A 45 24.19 -1.61 10.75
C LYS A 45 23.13 -2.68 10.53
N VAL A 46 22.33 -2.91 11.57
CA VAL A 46 21.19 -3.84 11.53
C VAL A 46 20.04 -3.23 10.74
N ALA A 47 19.49 -3.99 9.79
CA ALA A 47 18.30 -3.60 9.06
C ALA A 47 17.04 -3.95 9.86
N VAL A 48 16.05 -3.04 9.87
CA VAL A 48 14.74 -3.27 10.47
C VAL A 48 13.71 -3.39 9.35
N VAL A 49 12.93 -4.47 9.39
CA VAL A 49 11.84 -4.72 8.45
C VAL A 49 10.53 -4.70 9.24
N VAL A 50 9.58 -3.92 8.77
CA VAL A 50 8.23 -3.82 9.33
C VAL A 50 7.22 -4.00 8.20
N GLY A 51 6.05 -4.52 8.54
CA GLY A 51 5.00 -4.77 7.56
C GLY A 51 3.67 -5.10 8.21
N GLY A 52 2.66 -5.22 7.36
CA GLY A 52 1.28 -5.54 7.72
C GLY A 52 0.45 -5.70 6.45
N ALA A 53 -0.77 -6.18 6.59
CA ALA A 53 -1.71 -6.23 5.47
C ALA A 53 -2.19 -4.82 5.12
N ALA A 54 -2.42 -4.57 3.82
CA ALA A 54 -3.18 -3.39 3.41
C ALA A 54 -4.58 -3.43 4.05
N PRO A 55 -5.18 -2.28 4.38
CA PRO A 55 -6.54 -2.24 4.90
C PRO A 55 -7.50 -2.94 3.93
N ALA A 56 -8.43 -3.71 4.49
CA ALA A 56 -9.50 -4.32 3.70
C ALA A 56 -10.42 -3.21 3.19
N ILE A 57 -10.45 -3.03 1.86
CA ILE A 57 -11.42 -2.16 1.21
C ILE A 57 -12.55 -3.05 0.70
N THR A 58 -13.68 -3.03 1.40
CA THR A 58 -14.90 -3.67 0.92
C THR A 58 -15.79 -2.61 0.27
N ARG A 59 -16.33 -2.94 -0.91
CA ARG A 59 -17.36 -2.10 -1.52
C ARG A 59 -18.59 -2.18 -0.62
N ARG A 60 -19.05 -1.05 -0.08
CA ARG A 60 -20.38 -0.98 0.55
C ARG A 60 -21.40 -1.22 -0.56
N LEU A 61 -21.94 -2.44 -0.64
CA LEU A 61 -23.11 -2.71 -1.48
C LEU A 61 -24.24 -1.81 -0.97
N PRO A 62 -24.97 -1.10 -1.85
CA PRO A 62 -26.20 -0.43 -1.46
C PRO A 62 -27.09 -1.42 -0.72
N ASP A 63 -27.58 -1.01 0.43
CA ASP A 63 -28.15 -1.85 1.47
C ASP A 63 -29.25 -2.78 0.92
N MET A 64 -29.03 -4.10 1.03
CA MET A 64 -30.03 -5.15 0.87
C MET A 64 -31.15 -5.06 1.95
N TRP A 65 -31.05 -4.10 2.87
CA TRP A 65 -31.94 -3.91 4.02
C TRP A 65 -33.09 -2.92 3.79
N ASP A 66 -33.23 -2.32 2.60
CA ASP A 66 -34.39 -1.48 2.24
C ASP A 66 -35.65 -2.29 1.87
N ARG A 67 -35.70 -3.60 2.15
CA ARG A 67 -36.84 -4.49 1.81
C ARG A 67 -37.46 -5.24 2.99
N VAL A 68 -37.40 -4.70 4.20
CA VAL A 68 -38.19 -5.21 5.35
C VAL A 68 -38.90 -4.05 6.04
#